data_AF-A0A2T0ALB9-F1
#
_entry.id   AF-A0A2T0ALB9-F1
#
_cell.length_a   1.000
_cell.length_b   1.000
_cell.length_c   1.000
_cell.angle_alpha   90.00
_cell.angle_beta   90.00
_cell.angle_gamma   90.00
#
_symmetry.space_group_name_H-M   'P 1'
#
loop_
_entity.id
_entity.type
_entity.pdbx_description
1 polymer ?
#
loop_
_entity_poly.entity_id
_entity_poly.type
_entity_poly.pdbx_seq_one_letter_code
_entity_poly.pdbx_strand_id
1 'polypeptide(L)'
;MNMMSLIIIAMIGEAVWETLKMVWQEKHRFNFDRIGTLIVGLILAFTTGMDMLQLIGISTKIPYTGIILTGILLSRGSNFMHDIVSSISNVCQNTKCSIPQEQVKNKVKVWNNTKSRKASYK
;
A
#
# COMPACT_ATOMS: atom_id res chain seq x y z
N MET A 1 -9.18 8.60 -17.21
CA MET A 1 -8.35 8.14 -16.07
C MET A 1 -9.08 8.49 -14.79
N ASN A 2 -9.35 7.52 -13.91
CA ASN A 2 -9.96 7.78 -12.60
C ASN A 2 -8.91 8.34 -11.62
N MET A 3 -9.32 9.17 -10.66
CA MET A 3 -8.44 9.68 -9.59
C MET A 3 -7.74 8.55 -8.83
N MET A 4 -8.43 7.42 -8.64
CA MET A 4 -7.87 6.21 -8.01
C MET A 4 -6.61 5.71 -8.76
N SER A 5 -6.67 5.64 -10.10
CA SER A 5 -5.55 5.17 -10.93
C SER A 5 -4.35 6.08 -10.79
N LEU A 6 -4.56 7.40 -10.73
CA LEU A 6 -3.49 8.40 -10.53
C LEU A 6 -2.75 8.18 -9.22
N ILE A 7 -3.47 7.95 -8.12
CA ILE A 7 -2.87 7.71 -6.80
C ILE A 7 -2.08 6.40 -6.80
N ILE A 8 -2.61 5.34 -7.42
CA ILE A 8 -1.91 4.06 -7.56
C ILE A 8 -0.60 4.21 -8.34
N ILE A 9 -0.62 4.93 -9.46
CA ILE A 9 0.57 5.18 -10.28
C ILE A 9 1.61 5.98 -9.50
N ALA A 10 1.19 7.01 -8.75
CA ALA A 10 2.09 7.81 -7.93
C ALA A 10 2.78 6.95 -6.85
N MET A 11 2.03 6.08 -6.17
CA MET A 11 2.59 5.16 -5.17
C MET A 11 3.56 4.15 -5.81
N ILE A 12 3.22 3.59 -6.97
CA ILE A 12 4.10 2.69 -7.72
C ILE A 12 5.39 3.42 -8.13
N GLY A 13 5.29 4.65 -8.64
CA GLY A 13 6.43 5.46 -9.04
C GLY A 13 7.40 5.74 -7.89
N GLU A 14 6.88 6.08 -6.71
CA GLU A 14 7.68 6.26 -5.50
C GLU A 14 8.39 4.96 -5.09
N ALA A 15 7.66 3.83 -5.13
CA ALA A 15 8.23 2.52 -4.82
C ALA A 15 9.36 2.14 -5.79
N VAL A 16 9.21 2.40 -7.10
CA VAL A 16 10.25 2.19 -8.11
C VAL A 16 11.46 3.08 -7.82
N TRP A 17 11.24 4.37 -7.59
CA TRP A 17 12.30 5.34 -7.32
C TRP A 17 13.13 4.98 -6.09
N GLU A 18 12.47 4.62 -4.99
CA GLU A 18 13.14 4.16 -3.77
C GLU A 18 13.90 2.85 -4.02
N THR A 19 13.41 1.93 -4.86
CA THR A 19 14.14 0.71 -5.24
C THR A 19 15.43 1.02 -5.97
N LEU A 20 15.37 1.95 -6.93
CA LEU A 20 16.52 2.40 -7.70
C LEU A 20 17.55 3.10 -6.80
N LYS A 21 17.10 3.96 -5.88
CA LYS A 21 17.99 4.61 -4.90
C LYS A 21 18.73 3.61 -4.03
N MET A 22 18.05 2.54 -3.56
CA MET A 22 18.69 1.50 -2.75
C MET A 22 19.79 0.74 -3.52
N VAL A 23 19.68 0.61 -4.85
CA VAL A 23 20.72 -0.02 -5.68
C VAL A 23 21.92 0.90 -5.87
N TRP A 24 21.72 2.23 -5.91
CA TRP A 24 22.78 3.21 -6.19
C TRP A 24 23.47 3.79 -4.93
N GLN A 25 22.75 3.95 -3.81
CA GLN A 25 23.23 4.67 -2.62
C GLN A 25 23.84 3.78 -1.52
N GLU A 26 23.97 2.47 -1.72
CA GLU A 26 24.64 1.62 -0.72
C GLU A 26 26.14 1.95 -0.63
N LYS A 27 26.46 2.85 0.31
CA LYS A 27 27.80 3.16 0.81
C LYS A 27 28.57 1.86 1.06
N HIS A 28 29.56 1.61 0.20
CA HIS A 28 30.77 0.82 0.45
C HIS A 28 30.65 -0.73 0.43
N ARG A 29 29.46 -1.31 0.22
CA ARG A 29 29.33 -2.75 -0.11
C ARG A 29 28.20 -2.93 -1.12
N PHE A 30 28.56 -3.26 -2.36
CA PHE A 30 27.58 -3.72 -3.34
C PHE A 30 26.90 -4.97 -2.80
N ASN A 31 25.63 -4.88 -2.44
CA ASN A 31 24.86 -6.05 -2.05
C ASN A 31 24.39 -6.77 -3.32
N PHE A 32 25.20 -7.71 -3.78
CA PHE A 32 24.91 -8.54 -4.96
C PHE A 32 23.54 -9.22 -4.87
N ASP A 33 23.04 -9.49 -3.66
CA ASP A 33 21.73 -10.08 -3.44
C ASP A 33 20.59 -9.19 -3.98
N ARG A 34 20.67 -7.86 -3.81
CA ARG A 34 19.66 -6.91 -4.32
C ARG A 34 19.67 -6.82 -5.83
N ILE A 35 20.86 -6.80 -6.43
CA ILE A 35 21.03 -6.79 -7.88
C ILE A 35 20.53 -8.12 -8.46
N GLY A 36 20.82 -9.24 -7.80
CA GLY A 36 20.30 -10.56 -8.14
C GLY A 36 18.77 -10.60 -8.12
N THR A 37 18.14 -10.03 -7.08
CA THR A 37 16.67 -9.94 -7.02
C THR A 37 16.10 -9.06 -8.14
N LEU A 38 16.76 -7.96 -8.48
CA LEU A 38 16.36 -7.07 -9.57
C LEU A 38 16.42 -7.79 -10.93
N ILE A 39 17.51 -8.50 -11.20
CA ILE A 39 17.67 -9.29 -12.42
C ILE A 39 16.61 -10.40 -12.49
N VAL A 40 16.37 -11.13 -11.39
CA VAL A 40 15.34 -12.20 -11.35
C VAL A 40 13.95 -11.61 -11.58
N GLY A 41 13.61 -10.49 -10.95
CA GLY A 41 12.34 -9.80 -11.17
C GLY A 41 12.15 -9.34 -12.62
N LEU A 42 13.23 -8.86 -13.25
CA LEU A 42 13.21 -8.45 -14.65
C LEU A 42 13.00 -9.65 -15.58
N ILE A 43 13.73 -10.76 -15.36
CA ILE A 43 13.58 -12.01 -16.13
C ILE A 43 12.16 -12.54 -16.01
N LEU A 44 11.58 -12.53 -14.81
CA LEU A 44 10.19 -12.95 -14.60
C LEU A 44 9.22 -12.04 -15.35
N ALA A 45 9.36 -10.72 -15.27
CA ALA A 45 8.49 -9.79 -15.98
C ALA A 45 8.56 -9.98 -17.51
N PHE A 46 9.77 -10.16 -18.07
CA PHE A 46 9.96 -10.46 -19.49
C PHE A 46 9.39 -11.82 -19.90
N THR A 47 9.59 -12.87 -19.08
CA THR A 47 9.09 -14.23 -19.37
C THR A 47 7.56 -14.29 -19.31
N THR A 48 6.96 -13.55 -18.38
CA THR A 48 5.51 -13.56 -18.18
C THR A 48 4.79 -12.55 -19.08
N GLY A 49 5.53 -11.64 -19.73
CA GLY A 49 4.97 -10.55 -20.53
C GLY A 49 4.08 -9.60 -19.72
N MET A 50 4.32 -9.50 -18.40
CA MET A 50 3.47 -8.72 -17.50
C MET A 50 3.77 -7.22 -17.63
N ASP A 51 2.74 -6.45 -17.95
CA ASP A 51 2.76 -4.99 -17.93
C ASP A 51 1.70 -4.46 -16.94
N MET A 52 2.14 -4.05 -15.74
CA MET A 52 1.26 -3.43 -14.75
C MET A 52 0.67 -2.10 -15.22
N LEU A 53 1.38 -1.31 -16.04
CA LEU A 53 0.86 -0.03 -16.54
C LEU A 53 -0.32 -0.27 -17.48
N GLN A 54 -0.22 -1.29 -18.33
CA GLN A 54 -1.32 -1.73 -19.18
C GLN A 54 -2.50 -2.25 -18.36
N LEU A 55 -2.23 -2.97 -17.26
CA LEU A 55 -3.27 -3.48 -16.35
C LEU A 55 -4.06 -2.36 -15.65
N ILE A 56 -3.41 -1.22 -15.35
CA ILE A 56 -4.05 -0.04 -14.73
C ILE A 56 -4.80 0.82 -15.79
N GLY A 57 -4.78 0.41 -17.06
CA GLY A 57 -5.47 1.08 -18.16
C GLY A 57 -4.67 2.21 -18.80
N ILE A 58 -3.35 2.23 -18.60
CA ILE A 58 -2.44 3.16 -19.29
C ILE A 58 -1.83 2.41 -20.48
N SER A 59 -2.24 2.79 -21.69
CA SER A 59 -1.45 2.41 -22.87
C SER A 59 -0.16 3.23 -22.88
N THR A 60 0.92 2.61 -22.43
CA THR A 60 2.29 3.09 -22.60
C THR A 60 2.60 3.17 -24.09
N LYS A 61 3.06 4.34 -24.57
CA LYS A 61 3.54 4.50 -25.96
C LYS A 61 4.76 3.63 -26.28
N ILE A 62 5.47 3.17 -25.24
CA ILE A 62 6.67 2.33 -25.36
C ILE A 62 6.37 0.98 -24.67
N PRO A 63 6.23 -0.13 -25.42
CA PRO A 63 5.75 -1.41 -24.88
C PRO A 63 6.71 -2.06 -23.88
N TYR A 64 8.00 -1.71 -23.90
CA TYR A 64 8.99 -2.30 -22.99
C TYR A 64 9.11 -1.57 -21.65
N THR A 65 8.66 -0.31 -21.58
CA THR A 65 8.79 0.48 -20.34
C THR A 65 7.94 -0.10 -19.22
N GLY A 66 6.71 -0.55 -19.53
CA GLY A 66 5.82 -1.15 -18.53
C GLY A 66 6.33 -2.48 -17.99
N ILE A 67 6.93 -3.31 -18.86
CA ILE A 67 7.53 -4.59 -18.47
C ILE A 67 8.73 -4.38 -17.55
N ILE A 68 9.64 -3.45 -17.89
CA ILE A 68 10.81 -3.13 -17.06
C ILE A 68 10.37 -2.58 -15.70
N LEU A 69 9.40 -1.67 -15.67
CA LEU A 69 8.88 -1.10 -14.42
C LEU A 69 8.28 -2.20 -13.53
N THR A 70 7.52 -3.11 -14.14
CA THR A 70 6.91 -4.25 -13.46
C THR A 70 7.97 -5.18 -12.88
N GLY A 71 9.06 -5.44 -13.61
CA GLY A 71 10.18 -6.24 -13.12
C GLY A 71 10.92 -5.62 -11.93
N ILE A 72 11.14 -4.30 -11.94
CA ILE A 72 11.71 -3.56 -10.80
C ILE A 72 10.76 -3.58 -9.60
N LEU A 73 9.45 -3.49 -9.84
CA LEU A 73 8.47 -3.59 -8.77
C LEU A 73 8.43 -4.99 -8.16
N LEU A 74 8.47 -6.02 -9.00
CA LEU A 74 8.50 -7.42 -8.59
C LEU A 74 9.74 -7.74 -7.77
N SER A 75 10.89 -7.14 -8.09
CA SER A 75 12.12 -7.39 -7.35
C SER A 75 12.10 -6.90 -5.89
N ARG A 76 11.18 -6.01 -5.52
CA ARG A 76 10.95 -5.68 -4.11
C ARG A 76 10.27 -6.82 -3.34
N GLY A 77 9.51 -7.68 -4.02
CA GLY A 77 8.85 -8.85 -3.45
C GLY A 77 8.10 -8.56 -2.14
N SER A 78 8.51 -9.26 -1.08
CA SER A 78 7.89 -9.20 0.25
C SER A 78 7.93 -7.82 0.90
N ASN A 79 8.93 -6.98 0.59
CA ASN A 79 9.03 -5.64 1.14
C ASN A 79 7.89 -4.75 0.61
N PHE A 80 7.59 -4.83 -0.68
CA PHE A 80 6.48 -4.11 -1.28
C PHE A 80 5.11 -4.65 -0.81
N MET A 81 4.96 -5.97 -0.69
CA MET A 81 3.75 -6.57 -0.13
C MET A 81 3.53 -6.15 1.33
N HIS A 82 4.60 -6.07 2.13
CA HIS A 82 4.53 -5.59 3.50
C HIS A 82 4.12 -4.12 3.57
N ASP A 83 4.68 -3.26 2.71
CA ASP A 83 4.32 -1.84 2.63
C ASP A 83 2.85 -1.63 2.23
N ILE A 84 2.33 -2.43 1.29
CA ILE A 84 0.91 -2.39 0.89
C ILE A 84 0.01 -2.88 2.03
N VAL A 85 0.30 -4.04 2.62
CA VAL A 85 -0.53 -4.65 3.66
C VAL A 85 -0.54 -3.77 4.92
N SER A 86 0.60 -3.18 5.29
CA SER A 86 0.68 -2.24 6.42
C SER A 86 -0.09 -0.95 6.14
N SER A 87 0.01 -0.39 4.92
CA SER A 87 -0.76 0.79 4.52
C SER A 87 -2.27 0.52 4.57
N ILE A 88 -2.73 -0.62 4.04
CA ILE A 88 -4.14 -1.03 4.11
C ILE A 88 -4.58 -1.24 5.55
N SER A 89 -3.76 -1.89 6.38
CA SER A 89 -4.06 -2.14 7.79
C SER A 89 -4.18 -0.83 8.58
N ASN A 90 -3.29 0.14 8.34
CA ASN A 90 -3.34 1.47 8.96
C ASN A 90 -4.60 2.24 8.56
N VAL A 91 -5.00 2.17 7.29
CA VAL A 91 -6.26 2.77 6.82
C VAL A 91 -7.46 2.07 7.49
N CYS A 92 -7.47 0.74 7.55
CA CYS A 92 -8.53 -0.04 8.21
C CYS A 92 -8.62 0.23 9.72
N GLN A 93 -7.49 0.39 10.42
CA GLN A 93 -7.47 0.74 11.85
C GLN A 93 -8.00 2.16 12.09
N ASN A 94 -7.62 3.12 11.25
CA ASN A 94 -8.13 4.50 11.35
C ASN A 94 -9.65 4.59 11.12
N THR A 95 -10.23 3.69 10.33
CA THR A 95 -11.70 3.63 10.12
C THR A 95 -12.47 2.87 11.19
N LYS A 96 -11.85 1.98 11.98
CA LYS A 96 -12.54 1.27 13.08
C LYS A 96 -12.42 1.96 14.43
N CYS A 97 -11.58 2.98 14.56
CA CYS A 97 -11.36 3.70 15.82
C CYS A 97 -11.78 5.18 15.78
N SER A 98 -12.84 5.50 15.03
CA SER A 98 -13.47 6.83 15.05
C SER A 98 -14.99 6.73 15.25
N ILE A 99 -15.43 6.00 16.28
CA ILE A 99 -16.73 6.33 16.88
C ILE A 99 -16.53 7.69 17.56
N PRO A 100 -17.30 8.75 17.23
CA PRO A 100 -17.19 10.03 17.92
C PRO A 100 -17.37 9.78 19.41
N GLN A 101 -16.31 9.99 20.21
CA GLN A 101 -16.31 9.70 21.66
C GLN A 101 -17.43 10.46 22.38
N GLU A 102 -17.89 11.56 21.80
CA GLU A 102 -19.03 12.35 22.25
C GLU A 102 -20.38 11.61 22.15
N GLN A 103 -20.59 10.81 21.08
CA GLN A 103 -21.78 10.00 20.90
C GLN A 103 -21.84 8.85 21.92
N VAL A 104 -20.68 8.25 22.24
CA VAL A 104 -20.58 7.18 23.24
C VAL A 104 -20.84 7.73 24.64
N LYS A 105 -20.23 8.86 25.01
CA LYS A 105 -20.46 9.51 26.31
C LYS A 105 -21.93 9.88 26.52
N ASN A 106 -22.59 10.42 25.50
CA ASN A 106 -24.02 10.75 25.57
C ASN A 106 -24.89 9.49 25.74
N LYS A 107 -24.62 8.42 24.99
CA LYS A 107 -25.36 7.15 25.14
C LYS A 107 -25.20 6.55 26.54
N VAL A 108 -23.99 6.54 27.09
CA VAL A 108 -23.72 5.99 28.43
C VAL A 108 -24.39 6.83 29.52
N LYS A 109 -24.36 8.17 29.40
CA LYS A 109 -25.04 9.07 30.34
C LYS A 109 -26.56 8.86 30.34
N VAL A 110 -27.18 8.72 29.17
CA VAL A 110 -28.62 8.44 29.04
C VAL A 110 -28.98 7.09 29.65
N TRP A 111 -28.15 6.06 29.43
CA TRP A 111 -28.38 4.72 29.98
C TRP A 111 -28.29 4.67 31.51
N ASN A 112 -27.30 5.35 32.09
CA ASN A 112 -27.17 5.43 33.55
C ASN A 112 -28.34 6.20 34.18
N ASN A 113 -28.78 7.29 33.56
CA ASN A 113 -29.89 8.10 34.07
C ASN A 113 -31.27 7.42 33.94
N THR A 114 -31.42 6.48 33.00
CA THR A 114 -32.63 5.65 32.88
C THR A 114 -32.61 4.45 33.82
N LYS A 115 -31.43 3.88 34.09
CA LYS A 115 -31.26 2.81 35.09
C LYS A 115 -31.55 3.29 36.50
N SER A 116 -31.07 4.48 36.89
CA SER A 116 -31.37 5.06 38.22
C SER A 116 -32.85 5.38 38.41
N ARG A 117 -33.55 5.85 37.37
CA ARG A 117 -35.00 6.08 37.44
C ARG A 117 -35.80 4.79 37.65
N LYS A 118 -35.41 3.70 37.00
CA LYS A 118 -36.11 2.40 37.15
C LYS A 118 -35.89 1.74 38.52
N ALA A 119 -34.83 2.08 39.23
CA ALA A 119 -34.56 1.57 40.58
C ALA A 119 -35.34 2.30 41.69
N SER A 120 -35.92 3.48 41.40
CA SER A 120 -36.63 4.30 42.39
C SER A 120 -38.15 4.03 42.47
N TYR A 121 -38.70 3.21 41.56
CA TYR A 121 -40.13 2.84 41.51
C TYR A 121 -40.37 1.40 42.00
N LYS A 122 -39.41 0.80 42.72
CA LYS A 122 -39.47 -0.55 43.26
C LYS A 122 -39.18 -0.50 44.75
#